data_AF-A0A7S0I4F3-F1
#
_entry.id   AF-A0A7S0I4F3-F1
#
_cell.length_a   1.000
_cell.length_b   1.000
_cell.length_c   1.000
_cell.angle_alpha   90.00
_cell.angle_beta   90.00
_cell.angle_gamma   90.00
#
_symmetry.space_group_name_H-M   'P 1'
#
loop_
_entity.id
_entity.type
_entity.pdbx_description
1 polymer ?
#
loop_
_entity_poly.entity_id
_entity_poly.type
_entity_poly.pdbx_seq_one_letter_code
_entity_poly.pdbx_strand_id
1 'polypeptide(L)'
;GGQDAVVAVGMDTEAGGPPALSPRQQTAVTNLQRHWRGLSRRLHVLRKWSWAVSNGLENREEQRMVELGMFVESIAEELAMDRAGAPSLERRNTVGHKSLLAGGLKSLVSGLKSTEPQASGSVKSEPPEPKPFTLRFPLREADVLEMVAGFSRGQQLSRGSVEQLLDLHVEVLQPLPNVVRFDVPAGQELCIVGDLHGQFEDLMHIFRTHGFPSADRPFLFNGDFVDRGTQSVEVLLTLYAWQQLLPGSVMLNRGNHEERSVNVRNGFENECAQKYDGDMHDRFVATFAWLPLGTIVNGKVLVVHGGVDDDLTLANLEAAPRNEYQISEGLRNNKRRGSLMHPAMIAQ
;
A
#
# COMPACT_ATOMS: atom_id res chain seq x y z
N GLY A 1 -12.16 -10.07 13.19
CA GLY A 1 -12.86 -10.54 14.41
C GLY A 1 -12.88 -12.06 14.45
N GLY A 2 -12.20 -12.66 15.43
CA GLY A 2 -12.32 -14.08 15.73
C GLY A 2 -13.00 -14.18 17.08
N GLN A 3 -14.31 -14.44 17.06
CA GLN A 3 -15.18 -14.52 18.22
C GLN A 3 -14.60 -15.47 19.27
N ASP A 4 -14.64 -15.00 20.53
CA ASP A 4 -14.61 -15.85 21.71
C ASP A 4 -15.66 -16.96 21.55
N ALA A 5 -15.20 -18.14 21.13
CA ALA A 5 -16.02 -19.34 21.17
C ALA A 5 -16.15 -19.79 22.63
N VAL A 6 -16.96 -19.06 23.38
CA VAL A 6 -17.64 -19.58 24.57
C VAL A 6 -18.63 -20.60 24.02
N VAL A 7 -18.26 -21.88 24.10
CA VAL A 7 -19.16 -22.99 23.78
C VAL A 7 -20.27 -23.01 24.83
N ALA A 8 -21.34 -22.25 24.57
CA ALA A 8 -22.61 -22.40 25.25
C ALA A 8 -23.34 -23.59 24.58
N VAL A 9 -23.25 -24.76 25.19
CA VAL A 9 -24.14 -25.88 24.85
C VAL A 9 -25.49 -25.60 25.50
N GLY A 10 -26.46 -25.13 24.72
CA GLY A 10 -27.86 -25.16 25.08
C GLY A 10 -28.43 -26.56 24.83
N MET A 11 -28.96 -27.20 25.87
CA MET A 11 -29.92 -28.29 25.75
C MET A 11 -31.08 -28.02 26.71
N ASP A 12 -32.27 -28.33 26.23
CA ASP A 12 -33.58 -27.90 26.72
C ASP A 12 -33.92 -28.31 28.17
N THR A 13 -34.69 -27.41 28.78
CA THR A 13 -35.68 -27.55 29.87
C THR A 13 -35.67 -28.81 30.75
N GLU A 14 -35.22 -28.68 32.00
CA GLU A 14 -35.93 -29.04 33.24
C GLU A 14 -35.04 -28.74 34.48
N ALA A 15 -35.66 -28.54 35.64
CA ALA A 15 -35.05 -28.00 36.85
C ALA A 15 -33.74 -28.72 37.29
N GLY A 16 -32.62 -28.01 37.20
CA GLY A 16 -31.34 -28.42 37.79
C GLY A 16 -30.18 -27.63 37.20
N GLY A 17 -29.53 -26.78 38.01
CA GLY A 17 -28.27 -26.15 37.60
C GLY A 17 -27.22 -27.20 37.20
N PRO A 18 -26.23 -26.84 36.35
CA PRO A 18 -25.26 -27.81 35.85
C PRO A 18 -24.60 -28.56 37.01
N PRO A 19 -24.43 -29.89 36.92
CA PRO A 19 -23.84 -30.67 38.00
C PRO A 19 -22.46 -30.10 38.31
N ALA A 20 -22.22 -29.81 39.59
CA ALA A 20 -20.93 -29.32 40.05
C ALA A 20 -19.84 -30.28 39.58
N LEU A 21 -18.91 -29.77 38.77
CA LEU A 21 -17.79 -30.56 38.25
C LEU A 21 -17.09 -31.25 39.41
N SER A 22 -16.83 -32.55 39.30
CA SER A 22 -16.07 -33.27 40.33
C SER A 22 -14.68 -32.65 40.50
N PRO A 23 -14.03 -32.78 41.67
CA PRO A 23 -12.68 -32.22 41.90
C PRO A 23 -11.65 -32.64 40.83
N ARG A 24 -11.79 -33.86 40.30
CA ARG A 24 -10.96 -34.37 39.19
C ARG A 24 -11.23 -33.64 37.86
N GLN A 25 -12.50 -33.36 37.54
CA GLN A 25 -12.88 -32.60 36.34
C GLN A 25 -12.46 -31.12 36.45
N GLN A 26 -12.61 -30.50 37.62
CA GLN A 26 -12.14 -29.13 37.85
C GLN A 26 -10.62 -29.01 37.64
N THR A 27 -9.86 -29.98 38.16
CA THR A 27 -8.40 -30.07 37.99
C THR A 27 -8.01 -30.28 36.53
N ALA A 28 -8.74 -31.12 35.79
CA ALA A 28 -8.50 -31.35 34.37
C ALA A 28 -8.73 -30.06 33.54
N VAL A 29 -9.81 -29.32 33.82
CA VAL A 29 -10.11 -28.04 33.15
C VAL A 29 -9.04 -27.00 33.46
N THR A 30 -8.58 -26.88 34.70
CA THR A 30 -7.50 -25.93 35.04
C THR A 30 -6.18 -26.29 34.35
N ASN A 31 -5.87 -27.58 34.24
CA ASN A 31 -4.68 -28.05 33.52
C ASN A 31 -4.76 -27.77 32.01
N LEU A 32 -5.92 -28.00 31.39
CA LEU A 32 -6.18 -27.65 29.98
C LEU A 32 -6.05 -26.14 29.74
N GLN A 33 -6.66 -25.31 30.58
CA GLN A 33 -6.55 -23.85 30.48
C GLN A 33 -5.11 -23.37 30.67
N ARG A 34 -4.36 -23.96 31.61
CA ARG A 34 -2.95 -23.64 31.84
C ARG A 34 -2.09 -24.03 30.62
N HIS A 35 -2.36 -25.19 30.03
CA HIS A 35 -1.68 -25.67 28.83
C HIS A 35 -1.99 -24.76 27.63
N TRP A 36 -3.26 -24.41 27.41
CA TRP A 36 -3.69 -23.46 26.38
C TRP A 36 -3.00 -22.10 26.52
N ARG A 37 -3.03 -21.49 27.72
CA ARG A 37 -2.32 -20.23 27.99
C ARG A 37 -0.81 -20.35 27.74
N GLY A 38 -0.22 -21.51 28.02
CA GLY A 38 1.17 -21.83 27.70
C GLY A 38 1.43 -21.83 26.18
N LEU A 39 0.57 -22.50 25.42
CA LEU A 39 0.64 -22.56 23.96
C LEU A 39 0.42 -21.20 23.32
N SER A 40 -0.59 -20.44 23.76
CA SER A 40 -0.87 -19.08 23.27
C SER A 40 0.31 -18.12 23.52
N ARG A 41 0.97 -18.22 24.68
CA ARG A 41 2.19 -17.43 24.96
C ARG A 41 3.34 -17.82 24.03
N ARG A 42 3.55 -19.11 23.78
CA ARG A 42 4.58 -19.58 22.83
C ARG A 42 4.29 -19.12 21.41
N LEU A 43 3.04 -19.19 20.96
CA LEU A 43 2.61 -18.67 19.66
C LEU A 43 2.78 -17.16 19.56
N HIS A 44 2.47 -16.41 20.62
CA HIS A 44 2.69 -14.95 20.67
C HIS A 44 4.18 -14.61 20.58
N VAL A 45 5.04 -15.31 21.32
CA VAL A 45 6.50 -15.15 21.23
C VAL A 45 7.00 -15.49 19.82
N LEU A 46 6.56 -16.60 19.23
CA LEU A 46 6.92 -16.97 17.86
C LEU A 46 6.46 -15.93 16.83
N ARG A 47 5.27 -15.33 16.99
CA ARG A 47 4.80 -14.22 16.15
C ARG A 47 5.66 -12.97 16.32
N LYS A 48 6.04 -12.62 17.55
CA LYS A 48 6.93 -11.48 17.82
C LYS A 48 8.32 -11.67 17.24
N TRP A 49 8.88 -12.88 17.32
CA TRP A 49 10.16 -13.24 16.70
C TRP A 49 10.07 -13.26 15.18
N SER A 50 9.01 -13.83 14.61
CA SER A 50 8.77 -13.81 13.16
C SER A 50 8.64 -12.38 12.64
N TRP A 51 7.95 -11.51 13.37
CA TRP A 51 7.82 -10.09 13.05
C TRP A 51 9.18 -9.39 13.14
N ALA A 52 9.94 -9.59 14.23
CA ALA A 52 11.27 -8.99 14.38
C ALA A 52 12.28 -9.46 13.31
N VAL A 53 12.18 -10.71 12.86
CA VAL A 53 13.01 -11.24 11.76
C VAL A 53 12.56 -10.68 10.41
N SER A 54 11.25 -10.61 10.14
CA SER A 54 10.74 -10.05 8.88
C SER A 54 11.06 -8.56 8.78
N ASN A 55 10.73 -7.78 9.81
CA ASN A 55 11.05 -6.36 9.91
C ASN A 55 12.57 -6.10 9.93
N GLY A 56 13.37 -7.06 10.43
CA GLY A 56 14.83 -6.95 10.40
C GLY A 56 15.47 -7.30 9.06
N LEU A 57 14.80 -8.12 8.24
CA LEU A 57 15.19 -8.40 6.85
C LEU A 57 14.77 -7.26 5.92
N GLU A 58 13.59 -6.71 6.15
CA GLU A 58 13.01 -5.61 5.37
C GLU A 58 13.71 -4.27 5.63
N ASN A 59 14.05 -3.96 6.89
CA ASN A 59 14.93 -2.81 7.19
C ASN A 59 16.34 -2.95 6.58
N ARG A 60 16.79 -4.18 6.25
CA ARG A 60 18.03 -4.40 5.51
C ARG A 60 17.84 -4.18 4.01
N GLU A 61 16.64 -4.44 3.48
CA GLU A 61 16.26 -4.08 2.11
C GLU A 61 16.15 -2.56 1.96
N GLU A 62 15.56 -1.84 2.92
CA GLU A 62 15.58 -0.37 2.99
C GLU A 62 17.02 0.18 2.98
N GLN A 63 17.94 -0.42 3.75
CA GLN A 63 19.36 -0.04 3.74
C GLN A 63 20.03 -0.32 2.38
N ARG A 64 19.71 -1.45 1.74
CA ARG A 64 20.20 -1.78 0.40
C ARG A 64 19.63 -0.87 -0.68
N MET A 65 18.40 -0.38 -0.52
CA MET A 65 17.79 0.61 -1.43
C MET A 65 18.47 1.98 -1.31
N VAL A 66 18.92 2.36 -0.11
CA VAL A 66 19.79 3.54 0.05
C VAL A 66 21.14 3.33 -0.63
N GLU A 67 21.77 2.15 -0.46
CA GLU A 67 23.02 1.81 -1.15
C GLU A 67 22.85 1.78 -2.69
N LEU A 68 21.70 1.30 -3.18
CA LEU A 68 21.35 1.31 -4.59
C LEU A 68 21.13 2.74 -5.10
N GLY A 69 20.48 3.61 -4.31
CA GLY A 69 20.34 5.03 -4.62
C GLY A 69 21.70 5.71 -4.81
N MET A 70 22.64 5.44 -3.90
CA MET A 70 24.02 5.94 -4.00
C MET A 70 24.75 5.40 -5.24
N PHE A 71 24.51 4.13 -5.62
CA PHE A 71 25.07 3.53 -6.82
C PHE A 71 24.49 4.13 -8.11
N VAL A 72 23.18 4.36 -8.16
CA VAL A 72 22.50 5.00 -9.30
C VAL A 72 22.97 6.45 -9.46
N GLU A 73 23.17 7.18 -8.36
CA GLU A 73 23.81 8.50 -8.38
C GLU A 73 25.23 8.44 -8.96
N SER A 74 26.06 7.45 -8.57
CA SER A 74 27.40 7.31 -9.13
C SER A 74 27.41 7.01 -10.64
N ILE A 75 26.45 6.22 -11.12
CA ILE A 75 26.30 5.94 -12.57
C ILE A 75 25.85 7.20 -13.30
N ALA A 76 24.93 7.98 -12.73
CA ALA A 76 24.48 9.23 -13.31
C ALA A 76 25.62 10.26 -13.42
N GLU A 77 26.50 10.32 -12.42
CA GLU A 77 27.71 11.16 -12.43
C GLU A 77 28.72 10.70 -13.50
N GLU A 78 28.92 9.39 -13.65
CA GLU A 78 29.85 8.82 -14.63
C GLU A 78 29.34 9.01 -16.08
N LEU A 79 28.02 8.86 -16.30
CA LEU A 79 27.37 9.15 -17.59
C LEU A 79 27.34 10.66 -17.92
N ALA A 80 27.39 11.53 -16.90
CA ALA A 80 27.52 12.97 -17.10
C ALA A 80 28.97 13.38 -17.44
N MET A 81 29.97 12.63 -16.99
CA MET A 81 31.39 12.85 -17.28
C MET A 81 31.75 12.57 -18.75
N ASP A 82 31.10 11.60 -19.39
CA ASP A 82 31.30 11.29 -20.83
C ASP A 82 30.78 12.38 -21.78
N ARG A 83 30.00 13.35 -21.28
CA ARG A 83 29.54 14.53 -22.05
C ARG A 83 30.49 15.73 -21.94
N ALA A 84 31.61 15.63 -21.23
CA ALA A 84 32.58 16.72 -21.04
C ALA A 84 33.49 17.01 -22.25
N GLY A 85 32.95 16.92 -23.47
CA GLY A 85 33.59 17.33 -24.72
C GLY A 85 33.04 18.63 -25.34
N ALA A 86 32.11 19.32 -24.69
CA ALA A 86 31.52 20.58 -25.19
C ALA A 86 31.56 21.68 -24.13
N PRO A 87 31.79 22.96 -24.51
CA PRO A 87 32.26 23.97 -23.59
C PRO A 87 31.17 24.45 -22.62
N SER A 88 31.60 24.55 -21.36
CA SER A 88 31.04 25.30 -20.23
C SER A 88 29.83 26.19 -20.53
N LEU A 89 28.66 25.79 -20.04
CA LEU A 89 27.60 26.72 -19.66
C LEU A 89 27.47 26.77 -18.14
N GLU A 90 27.45 28.01 -17.67
CA GLU A 90 27.48 28.51 -16.31
C GLU A 90 26.77 27.68 -15.24
N ARG A 91 27.53 27.48 -14.16
CA ARG A 91 27.06 27.24 -12.79
C ARG A 91 25.98 28.28 -12.44
N ARG A 92 24.70 27.92 -12.48
CA ARG A 92 23.62 28.69 -11.84
C ARG A 92 23.33 28.11 -10.47
N ASN A 93 23.96 28.72 -9.48
CA ASN A 93 23.48 28.71 -8.10
C ASN A 93 22.06 29.29 -8.05
N THR A 94 21.20 28.59 -7.32
CA THR A 94 20.13 29.10 -6.44
C THR A 94 19.69 30.55 -6.66
N VAL A 95 18.42 30.71 -7.07
CA VAL A 95 17.41 31.69 -6.60
C VAL A 95 16.43 31.94 -7.75
N GLY A 96 15.13 31.71 -7.50
CA GLY A 96 14.07 32.40 -8.24
C GLY A 96 13.13 31.55 -9.08
N HIS A 97 12.46 30.55 -8.51
CA HIS A 97 11.16 30.09 -9.05
C HIS A 97 10.09 30.01 -7.94
N LYS A 98 10.05 31.04 -7.10
CA LYS A 98 8.90 31.37 -6.24
C LYS A 98 8.15 32.55 -6.87
N SER A 99 7.42 32.38 -7.97
CA SER A 99 6.50 33.47 -8.40
C SER A 99 5.34 33.14 -9.34
N LEU A 100 5.09 31.91 -9.79
CA LEU A 100 4.00 31.68 -10.78
C LEU A 100 2.93 30.65 -10.42
N LEU A 101 2.99 30.01 -9.25
CA LEU A 101 1.94 29.09 -8.78
C LEU A 101 1.41 29.42 -7.37
N ALA A 102 1.78 30.57 -6.81
CA ALA A 102 1.35 30.99 -5.48
C ALA A 102 -0.05 31.65 -5.44
N GLY A 103 -0.66 31.93 -6.61
CA GLY A 103 -1.94 32.66 -6.70
C GLY A 103 -3.18 31.80 -6.49
N GLY A 104 -3.23 30.60 -7.10
CA GLY A 104 -4.43 29.75 -7.05
C GLY A 104 -4.66 29.07 -5.70
N LEU A 105 -3.58 28.60 -5.06
CA LEU A 105 -3.69 27.79 -3.84
C LEU A 105 -3.82 28.65 -2.56
N LYS A 106 -3.32 29.89 -2.55
CA LYS A 106 -3.47 30.80 -1.39
C LYS A 106 -4.93 31.21 -1.16
N SER A 107 -5.75 31.27 -2.20
CA SER A 107 -7.18 31.58 -2.07
C SER A 107 -7.98 30.44 -1.43
N LEU A 108 -7.51 29.19 -1.51
CA LEU A 108 -8.14 28.03 -0.88
C LEU A 108 -7.71 27.85 0.58
N VAL A 109 -6.51 28.33 0.94
CA VAL A 109 -5.92 28.15 2.28
C VAL A 109 -6.26 29.29 3.25
N SER A 110 -6.69 30.47 2.78
CA SER A 110 -7.01 31.62 3.65
C SER A 110 -8.26 31.45 4.53
N GLY A 111 -9.04 30.37 4.36
CA GLY A 111 -10.16 30.01 5.24
C GLY A 111 -9.74 29.31 6.54
N LEU A 112 -8.47 28.92 6.68
CA LEU A 112 -7.93 28.25 7.86
C LEU A 112 -7.34 29.27 8.83
N LYS A 113 -8.20 29.90 9.65
CA LYS A 113 -7.78 30.52 10.91
C LYS A 113 -8.47 29.81 12.07
N SER A 114 -7.70 28.96 12.74
CA SER A 114 -8.01 28.33 14.02
C SER A 114 -8.10 29.39 15.12
N THR A 115 -9.28 29.56 15.71
CA THR A 115 -9.48 30.33 16.95
C THR A 115 -9.24 29.42 18.16
N GLU A 116 -8.36 29.82 19.06
CA GLU A 116 -8.13 29.16 20.36
C GLU A 116 -9.42 29.15 21.22
N PRO A 117 -9.73 28.07 21.95
CA PRO A 117 -10.87 28.08 22.86
C PRO A 117 -10.46 28.50 24.27
N GLN A 118 -11.06 29.61 24.73
CA GLN A 118 -11.17 29.96 26.14
C GLN A 118 -12.09 28.95 26.86
N ALA A 119 -11.68 28.56 28.06
CA ALA A 119 -12.36 27.56 28.88
C ALA A 119 -13.67 28.10 29.47
N SER A 120 -14.78 27.43 29.18
CA SER A 120 -15.94 27.37 30.08
C SER A 120 -16.70 26.07 29.87
N GLY A 121 -17.07 25.43 30.99
CA GLY A 121 -17.60 24.07 31.03
C GLY A 121 -18.99 23.97 30.42
N SER A 122 -19.19 22.98 29.56
CA SER A 122 -20.47 22.40 29.17
C SER A 122 -20.19 21.09 28.45
N VAL A 123 -20.92 20.03 28.80
CA VAL A 123 -20.84 18.68 28.25
C VAL A 123 -20.94 18.74 26.71
N LYS A 124 -19.88 18.37 25.99
CA LYS A 124 -19.89 18.27 24.52
C LYS A 124 -20.10 16.81 24.11
N SER A 125 -21.23 16.54 23.49
CA SER A 125 -21.40 15.41 22.58
C SER A 125 -20.30 15.45 21.52
N GLU A 126 -19.76 14.29 21.13
CA GLU A 126 -18.79 14.17 20.04
C GLU A 126 -19.30 14.89 18.77
N PRO A 127 -18.44 15.59 18.02
CA PRO A 127 -18.83 16.20 16.76
C PRO A 127 -19.35 15.11 15.80
N PRO A 128 -20.41 15.36 15.02
CA PRO A 128 -20.83 14.41 13.99
C PRO A 128 -19.67 14.20 13.01
N GLU A 129 -19.36 12.95 12.71
CA GLU A 129 -18.31 12.59 11.76
C GLU A 129 -18.52 13.33 10.42
N PRO A 130 -17.43 13.82 9.79
CA PRO A 130 -17.52 14.53 8.53
C PRO A 130 -18.18 13.63 7.48
N LYS A 131 -19.29 14.11 6.89
CA LYS A 131 -20.07 13.36 5.90
C LYS A 131 -19.16 12.91 4.75
N PRO A 132 -19.21 11.62 4.33
CA PRO A 132 -18.43 11.14 3.20
C PRO A 132 -18.80 11.88 1.91
N PHE A 133 -17.80 12.11 1.05
CA PHE A 133 -18.03 12.69 -0.28
C PHE A 133 -18.15 11.60 -1.34
N THR A 134 -18.77 11.93 -2.48
CA THR A 134 -19.11 10.96 -3.53
C THR A 134 -18.51 11.41 -4.85
N LEU A 135 -17.76 10.51 -5.50
CA LEU A 135 -17.24 10.73 -6.84
C LEU A 135 -18.34 10.61 -7.89
N ARG A 136 -18.15 11.31 -9.00
CA ARG A 136 -18.96 11.17 -10.21
C ARG A 136 -18.09 10.58 -11.31
N PHE A 137 -18.68 9.69 -12.10
CA PHE A 137 -18.01 9.04 -13.23
C PHE A 137 -18.68 9.45 -14.55
N PRO A 138 -17.93 9.59 -15.66
CA PRO A 138 -16.49 9.34 -15.79
C PRO A 138 -15.66 10.34 -14.98
N LEU A 139 -14.56 9.85 -14.41
CA LEU A 139 -13.70 10.62 -13.51
C LEU A 139 -13.00 11.74 -14.29
N ARG A 140 -13.00 12.96 -13.75
CA ARG A 140 -12.23 14.09 -14.29
C ARG A 140 -11.15 14.48 -13.31
N GLU A 141 -10.12 15.18 -13.80
CA GLU A 141 -9.02 15.69 -12.97
C GLU A 141 -9.52 16.49 -11.75
N ALA A 142 -10.53 17.35 -11.94
CA ALA A 142 -11.14 18.11 -10.86
C ALA A 142 -11.74 17.21 -9.75
N ASP A 143 -12.31 16.05 -10.12
CA ASP A 143 -12.89 15.12 -9.15
C ASP A 143 -11.78 14.42 -8.34
N VAL A 144 -10.64 14.09 -8.97
CA VAL A 144 -9.45 13.53 -8.28
C VAL A 144 -8.82 14.55 -7.33
N LEU A 145 -8.69 15.80 -7.76
CA LEU A 145 -8.15 16.88 -6.92
C LEU A 145 -9.06 17.18 -5.73
N GLU A 146 -10.39 17.17 -5.93
CA GLU A 146 -11.35 17.31 -4.84
C GLU A 146 -11.25 16.12 -3.85
N MET A 147 -11.07 14.90 -4.36
CA MET A 147 -10.87 13.70 -3.55
C MET A 147 -9.63 13.81 -2.66
N VAL A 148 -8.49 14.17 -3.25
CA VAL A 148 -7.22 14.39 -2.54
C VAL A 148 -7.36 15.48 -1.47
N ALA A 149 -8.02 16.58 -1.81
CA ALA A 149 -8.28 17.66 -0.85
C ALA A 149 -9.21 17.20 0.29
N GLY A 150 -10.19 16.33 0.00
CA GLY A 150 -11.06 15.69 0.98
C GLY A 150 -10.27 14.82 1.96
N PHE A 151 -9.40 13.94 1.45
CA PHE A 151 -8.52 13.09 2.26
C PHE A 151 -7.59 13.92 3.17
N SER A 152 -7.03 15.01 2.65
CA SER A 152 -6.19 15.94 3.44
C SER A 152 -6.96 16.63 4.58
N ARG A 153 -8.30 16.66 4.53
CA ARG A 153 -9.18 17.17 5.59
C ARG A 153 -9.71 16.06 6.50
N GLY A 154 -9.28 14.82 6.32
CA GLY A 154 -9.81 13.65 7.03
C GLY A 154 -11.22 13.25 6.61
N GLN A 155 -11.69 13.67 5.43
CA GLN A 155 -12.95 13.18 4.87
C GLN A 155 -12.73 11.82 4.23
N GLN A 156 -13.73 10.95 4.32
CA GLN A 156 -13.71 9.63 3.69
C GLN A 156 -14.53 9.64 2.40
N LEU A 157 -14.15 8.79 1.45
CA LEU A 157 -14.94 8.58 0.25
C LEU A 157 -16.13 7.66 0.56
N SER A 158 -17.30 7.94 0.00
CA SER A 158 -18.49 7.08 0.19
C SER A 158 -18.24 5.67 -0.35
N ARG A 159 -18.75 4.65 0.36
CA ARG A 159 -18.57 3.24 0.00
C ARG A 159 -18.88 2.96 -1.48
N GLY A 160 -20.01 3.44 -1.98
CA GLY A 160 -20.40 3.21 -3.38
C GLY A 160 -19.42 3.80 -4.40
N SER A 161 -18.80 4.95 -4.08
CA SER A 161 -17.75 5.51 -4.93
C SER A 161 -16.45 4.71 -4.87
N VAL A 162 -16.10 4.15 -3.71
CA VAL A 162 -14.95 3.24 -3.58
C VAL A 162 -15.18 2.01 -4.42
N GLU A 163 -16.32 1.32 -4.24
CA GLU A 163 -16.65 0.12 -5.00
C GLU A 163 -16.62 0.36 -6.51
N GLN A 164 -17.24 1.46 -6.97
CA GLN A 164 -17.22 1.83 -8.38
C GLN A 164 -15.82 2.16 -8.90
N LEU A 165 -14.98 2.83 -8.10
CA LEU A 165 -13.59 3.10 -8.46
C LEU A 165 -12.81 1.79 -8.63
N LEU A 166 -12.97 0.85 -7.70
CA LEU A 166 -12.29 -0.46 -7.74
C LEU A 166 -12.74 -1.29 -8.94
N ASP A 167 -14.04 -1.36 -9.21
CA ASP A 167 -14.59 -2.13 -10.35
C ASP A 167 -14.03 -1.58 -11.68
N LEU A 168 -14.05 -0.26 -11.87
CA LEU A 168 -13.46 0.38 -13.05
C LEU A 168 -11.94 0.21 -13.13
N HIS A 169 -11.23 0.08 -12.01
CA HIS A 169 -9.78 -0.07 -12.01
C HIS A 169 -9.38 -1.49 -12.41
N VAL A 170 -10.16 -2.49 -12.01
CA VAL A 170 -10.00 -3.87 -12.50
C VAL A 170 -10.12 -3.91 -14.03
N GLU A 171 -11.08 -3.18 -14.62
CA GLU A 171 -11.20 -3.08 -16.08
C GLU A 171 -9.95 -2.48 -16.76
N VAL A 172 -9.25 -1.56 -16.09
CA VAL A 172 -7.97 -1.00 -16.56
C VAL A 172 -6.82 -1.99 -16.40
N LEU A 173 -6.75 -2.70 -15.28
CA LEU A 173 -5.63 -3.58 -14.92
C LEU A 173 -5.67 -4.95 -15.62
N GLN A 174 -6.84 -5.53 -15.83
CA GLN A 174 -7.00 -6.85 -16.45
C GLN A 174 -6.32 -7.01 -17.82
N PRO A 175 -6.46 -6.07 -18.77
CA PRO A 175 -5.83 -6.20 -20.09
C PRO A 175 -4.31 -5.94 -20.06
N LEU A 176 -3.76 -5.40 -18.96
CA LEU A 176 -2.32 -5.12 -18.90
C LEU A 176 -1.50 -6.42 -18.89
N PRO A 177 -0.29 -6.41 -19.48
CA PRO A 177 0.66 -7.50 -19.33
C PRO A 177 1.23 -7.53 -17.89
N ASN A 178 1.84 -8.65 -17.50
CA ASN A 178 2.56 -8.71 -16.22
C ASN A 178 3.75 -7.73 -16.18
N VAL A 179 4.40 -7.52 -17.32
CA VAL A 179 5.50 -6.57 -17.46
C VAL A 179 5.09 -5.48 -18.43
N VAL A 180 4.82 -4.30 -17.87
CA VAL A 180 4.50 -3.10 -18.65
C VAL A 180 5.78 -2.58 -19.31
N ARG A 181 5.69 -2.10 -20.55
CA ARG A 181 6.80 -1.44 -21.24
C ARG A 181 6.45 0.03 -21.38
N PHE A 182 7.35 0.90 -20.93
CA PHE A 182 7.15 2.33 -20.97
C PHE A 182 8.39 3.03 -21.53
N ASP A 183 8.20 3.79 -22.60
CA ASP A 183 9.24 4.63 -23.17
C ASP A 183 9.01 6.07 -22.71
N VAL A 184 9.99 6.63 -22.00
CA VAL A 184 9.97 8.01 -21.53
C VAL A 184 10.08 8.93 -22.74
N PRO A 185 9.08 9.80 -23.00
CA PRO A 185 9.14 10.70 -24.13
C PRO A 185 10.36 11.63 -24.06
N ALA A 186 10.89 12.00 -25.23
CA ALA A 186 12.07 12.85 -25.30
C ALA A 186 11.82 14.20 -24.60
N GLY A 187 12.72 14.58 -23.68
CA GLY A 187 12.63 15.82 -22.91
C GLY A 187 11.71 15.76 -21.70
N GLN A 188 11.14 14.59 -21.39
CA GLN A 188 10.41 14.34 -20.15
C GLN A 188 11.25 13.48 -19.18
N GLU A 189 10.86 13.50 -17.91
CA GLU A 189 11.43 12.67 -16.85
C GLU A 189 10.34 11.76 -16.28
N LEU A 190 10.70 10.52 -15.96
CA LEU A 190 9.84 9.58 -15.25
C LEU A 190 10.12 9.68 -13.75
N CYS A 191 9.11 9.99 -12.96
CA CYS A 191 9.21 9.93 -11.49
C CYS A 191 8.91 8.50 -11.02
N ILE A 192 9.92 7.80 -10.49
CA ILE A 192 9.75 6.47 -9.89
C ILE A 192 9.64 6.66 -8.37
N VAL A 193 8.55 6.18 -7.80
CA VAL A 193 8.24 6.26 -6.37
C VAL A 193 8.26 4.85 -5.81
N GLY A 194 9.01 4.63 -4.73
CA GLY A 194 9.02 3.37 -3.99
C GLY A 194 7.86 3.29 -3.00
N ASP A 195 8.11 2.63 -1.88
CA ASP A 195 7.10 2.27 -0.89
C ASP A 195 6.45 3.52 -0.27
N LEU A 196 5.13 3.46 -0.09
CA LEU A 196 4.36 4.52 0.53
C LEU A 196 3.75 4.11 1.86
N HIS A 197 3.44 2.82 2.05
CA HIS A 197 2.99 2.25 3.31
C HIS A 197 1.92 3.09 4.03
N GLY A 198 0.88 3.50 3.30
CA GLY A 198 -0.22 4.29 3.85
C GLY A 198 0.18 5.66 4.42
N GLN A 199 1.31 6.23 3.99
CA GLN A 199 1.78 7.57 4.34
C GLN A 199 1.25 8.61 3.34
N PHE A 200 -0.03 8.94 3.45
CA PHE A 200 -0.69 9.85 2.50
C PHE A 200 -0.05 11.25 2.44
N GLU A 201 0.43 11.80 3.56
CA GLU A 201 1.11 13.09 3.56
C GLU A 201 2.44 13.09 2.79
N ASP A 202 3.14 11.95 2.74
CA ASP A 202 4.37 11.80 1.97
C ASP A 202 4.06 11.72 0.48
N LEU A 203 2.98 11.02 0.09
CA LEU A 203 2.44 11.09 -1.27
C LEU A 203 2.09 12.54 -1.67
N MET A 204 1.47 13.30 -0.78
CA MET A 204 1.18 14.72 -1.02
C MET A 204 2.46 15.56 -1.09
N HIS A 205 3.50 15.22 -0.32
CA HIS A 205 4.80 15.86 -0.42
C HIS A 205 5.42 15.61 -1.81
N ILE A 206 5.40 14.38 -2.31
CA ILE A 206 5.87 14.02 -3.65
C ILE A 206 5.14 14.86 -4.72
N PHE A 207 3.81 14.95 -4.65
CA PHE A 207 3.03 15.78 -5.60
C PHE A 207 3.27 17.28 -5.45
N ARG A 208 3.61 17.78 -4.24
CA ARG A 208 4.00 19.19 -4.08
C ARG A 208 5.38 19.48 -4.69
N THR A 209 6.29 18.51 -4.63
CA THR A 209 7.67 18.64 -5.12
C THR A 209 7.75 18.45 -6.63
N HIS A 210 7.13 17.41 -7.17
CA HIS A 210 7.21 17.06 -8.59
C HIS A 210 6.00 17.53 -9.40
N GLY A 211 4.88 17.84 -8.74
CA GLY A 211 3.57 18.11 -9.35
C GLY A 211 2.71 16.85 -9.45
N PHE A 212 1.40 17.02 -9.67
CA PHE A 212 0.46 15.91 -9.86
C PHE A 212 0.67 15.16 -11.18
N PRO A 213 0.32 13.89 -11.32
CA PRO A 213 0.46 13.21 -12.61
C PRO A 213 -0.22 13.96 -13.77
N SER A 214 0.44 13.99 -14.93
CA SER A 214 -0.06 14.60 -16.17
C SER A 214 0.56 13.91 -17.37
N ALA A 215 0.05 14.19 -18.58
CA ALA A 215 0.54 13.56 -19.81
C ALA A 215 2.05 13.81 -20.07
N ASP A 216 2.57 14.92 -19.54
CA ASP A 216 3.97 15.36 -19.61
C ASP A 216 4.80 15.02 -18.35
N ARG A 217 4.16 14.46 -17.32
CA ARG A 217 4.80 14.07 -16.07
C ARG A 217 4.35 12.65 -15.68
N PRO A 218 5.00 11.63 -16.27
CA PRO A 218 4.70 10.25 -15.94
C PRO A 218 5.24 9.86 -14.55
N PHE A 219 4.50 8.98 -13.88
CA PHE A 219 4.83 8.39 -12.60
C PHE A 219 4.78 6.86 -12.67
N LEU A 220 5.75 6.22 -12.01
CA LEU A 220 5.74 4.79 -11.72
C LEU A 220 5.78 4.59 -10.21
N PHE A 221 4.72 4.04 -9.62
CA PHE A 221 4.70 3.67 -8.21
C PHE A 221 4.99 2.17 -8.07
N ASN A 222 6.05 1.84 -7.34
CA ASN A 222 6.67 0.52 -7.36
C ASN A 222 6.29 -0.36 -6.16
N GLY A 223 4.99 -0.59 -5.98
CA GLY A 223 4.46 -1.46 -4.93
C GLY A 223 4.43 -0.85 -3.53
N ASP A 224 3.91 -1.62 -2.58
CA ASP A 224 3.86 -1.32 -1.14
C ASP A 224 3.19 0.01 -0.82
N PHE A 225 1.96 0.12 -1.33
CA PHE A 225 1.11 1.29 -1.14
C PHE A 225 0.41 1.29 0.22
N VAL A 226 0.14 0.10 0.76
CA VAL A 226 -0.69 -0.14 1.94
C VAL A 226 0.12 -0.69 3.13
N ASP A 227 -0.57 -0.85 4.26
CA ASP A 227 -0.05 -1.32 5.55
C ASP A 227 0.95 -0.37 6.22
N ARG A 228 1.32 -0.66 7.49
CA ARG A 228 2.18 0.14 8.39
C ARG A 228 1.58 1.49 8.78
N GLY A 229 1.26 2.34 7.81
CA GLY A 229 0.60 3.62 7.99
C GLY A 229 -0.90 3.47 8.25
N THR A 230 -1.56 4.61 8.49
CA THR A 230 -2.98 4.69 8.86
C THR A 230 -3.87 5.25 7.74
N GLN A 231 -3.27 5.60 6.60
CA GLN A 231 -3.93 6.21 5.45
C GLN A 231 -3.71 5.41 4.15
N SER A 232 -3.66 4.08 4.26
CA SER A 232 -3.48 3.16 3.12
C SER A 232 -4.62 3.28 2.11
N VAL A 233 -5.87 3.42 2.59
CA VAL A 233 -7.05 3.61 1.76
C VAL A 233 -6.92 4.87 0.92
N GLU A 234 -6.52 5.99 1.51
CA GLU A 234 -6.39 7.28 0.82
C GLU A 234 -5.26 7.24 -0.21
N VAL A 235 -4.13 6.61 0.13
CA VAL A 235 -3.02 6.37 -0.82
C VAL A 235 -3.54 5.56 -2.01
N LEU A 236 -4.11 4.38 -1.77
CA LEU A 236 -4.50 3.47 -2.85
C LEU A 236 -5.57 4.09 -3.76
N LEU A 237 -6.62 4.70 -3.18
CA LEU A 237 -7.67 5.35 -3.96
C LEU A 237 -7.12 6.51 -4.80
N THR A 238 -6.15 7.26 -4.28
CA THR A 238 -5.49 8.35 -5.02
C THR A 238 -4.71 7.81 -6.20
N LEU A 239 -3.92 6.74 -6.01
CA LEU A 239 -3.14 6.12 -7.08
C LEU A 239 -4.05 5.53 -8.17
N TYR A 240 -5.12 4.84 -7.77
CA TYR A 240 -6.07 4.22 -8.69
C TYR A 240 -6.81 5.27 -9.52
N ALA A 241 -7.28 6.35 -8.89
CA ALA A 241 -7.92 7.47 -9.58
C ALA A 241 -7.00 8.11 -10.62
N TRP A 242 -5.72 8.34 -10.28
CA TRP A 242 -4.74 8.89 -11.22
C TRP A 242 -4.42 7.92 -12.37
N GLN A 243 -4.28 6.62 -12.10
CA GLN A 243 -4.07 5.62 -13.15
C GLN A 243 -5.26 5.48 -14.08
N GLN A 244 -6.49 5.54 -13.57
CA GLN A 244 -7.68 5.53 -14.41
C GLN A 244 -7.78 6.76 -15.31
N LEU A 245 -7.42 7.93 -14.77
CA LEU A 245 -7.45 9.18 -15.53
C LEU A 245 -6.34 9.25 -16.59
N LEU A 246 -5.16 8.72 -16.26
CA LEU A 246 -3.95 8.81 -17.08
C LEU A 246 -3.25 7.45 -17.22
N PRO A 247 -3.90 6.43 -17.83
CA PRO A 247 -3.35 5.07 -17.91
C PRO A 247 -2.04 4.99 -18.72
N GLY A 248 -1.77 5.97 -19.58
CA GLY A 248 -0.52 6.09 -20.33
C GLY A 248 0.60 6.87 -19.62
N SER A 249 0.35 7.42 -18.43
CA SER A 249 1.33 8.23 -17.69
C SER A 249 1.49 7.78 -16.24
N VAL A 250 0.55 7.04 -15.67
CA VAL A 250 0.63 6.52 -14.30
C VAL A 250 0.66 5.01 -14.34
N MET A 251 1.75 4.44 -13.85
CA MET A 251 1.99 3.00 -13.79
C MET A 251 2.09 2.57 -12.33
N LEU A 252 1.49 1.43 -12.01
CA LEU A 252 1.53 0.81 -10.69
C LEU A 252 2.10 -0.60 -10.84
N ASN A 253 3.18 -0.91 -10.14
CA ASN A 253 3.63 -2.29 -9.95
C ASN A 253 3.08 -2.84 -8.64
N ARG A 254 2.94 -4.15 -8.56
CA ARG A 254 2.53 -4.88 -7.35
C ARG A 254 3.72 -5.06 -6.41
N GLY A 255 3.54 -4.67 -5.15
CA GLY A 255 4.45 -4.99 -4.06
C GLY A 255 4.01 -6.20 -3.25
N ASN A 256 4.80 -6.56 -2.24
CA ASN A 256 4.51 -7.72 -1.40
C ASN A 256 3.33 -7.42 -0.43
N HIS A 257 3.11 -6.14 -0.12
CA HIS A 257 2.04 -5.68 0.75
C HIS A 257 0.68 -5.61 0.04
N GLU A 258 0.64 -5.71 -1.29
CA GLU A 258 -0.60 -5.94 -2.06
C GLU A 258 -1.02 -7.43 -2.03
N GLU A 259 -1.09 -8.00 -0.82
CA GLU A 259 -1.50 -9.37 -0.55
C GLU A 259 -2.29 -9.52 0.77
N ARG A 260 -3.40 -10.27 0.69
CA ARG A 260 -4.27 -10.58 1.84
C ARG A 260 -3.50 -11.04 3.08
N SER A 261 -2.58 -11.99 2.93
CA SER A 261 -1.93 -12.63 4.09
C SER A 261 -1.01 -11.67 4.87
N VAL A 262 -0.52 -10.63 4.17
CA VAL A 262 0.32 -9.57 4.69
C VAL A 262 -0.57 -8.50 5.35
N ASN A 263 -1.64 -8.08 4.68
CA ASN A 263 -2.58 -7.07 5.19
C ASN A 263 -3.21 -7.42 6.55
N VAL A 264 -3.58 -8.68 6.74
CA VAL A 264 -4.16 -9.19 8.00
C VAL A 264 -3.22 -8.95 9.20
N ARG A 265 -1.90 -8.89 8.95
CA ARG A 265 -0.88 -8.74 9.98
C ARG A 265 -0.40 -7.31 10.15
N ASN A 266 -0.43 -6.52 9.08
CA ASN A 266 0.27 -5.25 8.99
C ASN A 266 -0.65 -4.02 8.95
N GLY A 267 -1.97 -4.21 9.00
CA GLY A 267 -2.93 -3.19 9.41
C GLY A 267 -4.01 -2.84 8.40
N PHE A 268 -3.80 -3.10 7.10
CA PHE A 268 -4.71 -2.66 6.05
C PHE A 268 -6.11 -3.31 6.15
N GLU A 269 -6.20 -4.59 6.53
CA GLU A 269 -7.50 -5.25 6.76
C GLU A 269 -8.30 -4.52 7.86
N ASN A 270 -7.62 -4.15 8.96
CA ASN A 270 -8.25 -3.42 10.05
C ASN A 270 -8.63 -1.99 9.64
N GLU A 271 -7.80 -1.33 8.84
CA GLU A 271 -8.09 0.00 8.32
C GLU A 271 -9.35 -0.01 7.45
N CYS A 272 -9.47 -0.95 6.51
CA CYS A 272 -10.67 -1.12 5.70
C CYS A 272 -11.92 -1.39 6.56
N ALA A 273 -11.79 -2.26 7.57
CA ALA A 273 -12.89 -2.59 8.46
C ALA A 273 -13.33 -1.42 9.35
N GLN A 274 -12.42 -0.51 9.70
CA GLN A 274 -12.73 0.69 10.49
C GLN A 274 -13.36 1.80 9.65
N LYS A 275 -12.87 2.02 8.43
CA LYS A 275 -13.38 3.07 7.53
C LYS A 275 -14.68 2.64 6.83
N TYR A 276 -14.84 1.34 6.60
CA TYR A 276 -15.97 0.76 5.89
C TYR A 276 -16.50 -0.47 6.65
N ASP A 277 -16.13 -1.67 6.21
CA ASP A 277 -16.46 -2.95 6.83
C ASP A 277 -15.46 -4.03 6.38
N GLY A 278 -15.62 -5.25 6.90
CA GLY A 278 -14.73 -6.38 6.58
C GLY A 278 -14.72 -6.73 5.10
N ASP A 279 -15.85 -6.58 4.40
CA ASP A 279 -15.98 -6.95 2.99
C ASP A 279 -15.21 -5.99 2.06
N MET A 280 -14.95 -4.75 2.51
CA MET A 280 -14.19 -3.79 1.72
C MET A 280 -12.74 -4.23 1.50
N HIS A 281 -12.11 -4.88 2.49
CA HIS A 281 -10.76 -5.43 2.34
C HIS A 281 -10.71 -6.45 1.21
N ASP A 282 -11.72 -7.32 1.13
CA ASP A 282 -11.82 -8.34 0.08
C ASP A 282 -11.90 -7.72 -1.33
N ARG A 283 -12.61 -6.60 -1.47
CA ARG A 283 -12.67 -5.86 -2.73
C ARG A 283 -11.33 -5.26 -3.12
N PHE A 284 -10.59 -4.66 -2.18
CA PHE A 284 -9.23 -4.16 -2.47
C PHE A 284 -8.30 -5.31 -2.89
N VAL A 285 -8.30 -6.42 -2.15
CA VAL A 285 -7.48 -7.60 -2.46
C VAL A 285 -7.79 -8.15 -3.86
N ALA A 286 -9.05 -8.13 -4.29
CA ALA A 286 -9.42 -8.56 -5.63
C ALA A 286 -8.77 -7.70 -6.74
N THR A 287 -8.51 -6.41 -6.47
CA THR A 287 -7.79 -5.53 -7.41
C THR A 287 -6.28 -5.80 -7.45
N PHE A 288 -5.68 -6.11 -6.31
CA PHE A 288 -4.23 -6.36 -6.19
C PHE A 288 -3.73 -7.48 -7.09
N ALA A 289 -4.56 -8.51 -7.28
CA ALA A 289 -4.26 -9.65 -8.14
C ALA A 289 -4.00 -9.26 -9.61
N TRP A 290 -4.47 -8.09 -10.04
CA TRP A 290 -4.36 -7.63 -11.42
C TRP A 290 -3.23 -6.63 -11.66
N LEU A 291 -2.58 -6.13 -10.60
CA LEU A 291 -1.45 -5.21 -10.72
C LEU A 291 -0.29 -5.87 -11.50
N PRO A 292 0.33 -5.15 -12.45
CA PRO A 292 1.58 -5.57 -13.09
C PRO A 292 2.67 -5.93 -12.09
N LEU A 293 3.50 -6.89 -12.43
CA LEU A 293 4.60 -7.36 -11.58
C LEU A 293 5.89 -6.56 -11.77
N GLY A 294 6.00 -5.82 -12.89
CA GLY A 294 7.14 -4.98 -13.16
C GLY A 294 6.93 -4.08 -14.37
N THR A 295 7.84 -3.13 -14.55
CA THR A 295 7.85 -2.19 -15.67
C THR A 295 9.25 -2.13 -16.28
N ILE A 296 9.36 -2.25 -17.60
CA ILE A 296 10.60 -2.00 -18.34
C ILE A 296 10.56 -0.59 -18.91
N VAL A 297 11.51 0.23 -18.48
CA VAL A 297 11.68 1.62 -18.92
C VAL A 297 12.70 1.69 -20.06
N ASN A 298 12.33 2.34 -21.17
CA ASN A 298 13.17 2.56 -22.36
C ASN A 298 13.83 1.29 -22.93
N GLY A 299 13.19 0.13 -22.74
CA GLY A 299 13.74 -1.17 -23.12
C GLY A 299 15.03 -1.58 -22.39
N LYS A 300 15.41 -0.88 -21.31
CA LYS A 300 16.73 -0.99 -20.67
C LYS A 300 16.69 -1.25 -19.18
N VAL A 301 15.78 -0.60 -18.46
CA VAL A 301 15.73 -0.65 -16.99
C VAL A 301 14.50 -1.43 -16.58
N LEU A 302 14.70 -2.58 -15.94
CA LEU A 302 13.62 -3.33 -15.30
C LEU A 302 13.40 -2.77 -13.89
N VAL A 303 12.17 -2.33 -13.61
CA VAL A 303 11.71 -1.87 -12.30
C VAL A 303 10.72 -2.90 -11.77
N VAL A 304 11.07 -3.50 -10.64
CA VAL A 304 10.28 -4.46 -9.87
C VAL A 304 10.30 -4.03 -8.42
N HIS A 305 9.26 -4.35 -7.65
CA HIS A 305 9.18 -3.94 -6.25
C HIS A 305 10.28 -4.60 -5.41
N GLY A 306 10.30 -5.94 -5.40
CA GLY A 306 11.37 -6.70 -4.76
C GLY A 306 12.57 -6.94 -5.68
N GLY A 307 13.51 -7.76 -5.22
CA GLY A 307 14.73 -8.10 -5.95
C GLY A 307 14.59 -9.16 -7.05
N VAL A 308 15.69 -9.33 -7.76
CA VAL A 308 15.88 -10.30 -8.85
C VAL A 308 16.58 -11.53 -8.27
N ASP A 309 15.97 -12.71 -8.42
CA ASP A 309 16.63 -13.99 -8.12
C ASP A 309 17.51 -14.41 -9.31
N ASP A 310 18.53 -15.25 -9.07
CA ASP A 310 19.48 -15.70 -10.09
C ASP A 310 18.78 -16.46 -11.25
N ASP A 311 17.64 -17.09 -10.97
CA ASP A 311 16.81 -17.81 -11.94
C ASP A 311 15.70 -16.95 -12.57
N LEU A 312 15.57 -15.67 -12.17
CA LEU A 312 14.56 -14.79 -12.72
C LEU A 312 14.92 -14.41 -14.16
N THR A 313 14.07 -14.80 -15.09
CA THR A 313 14.12 -14.35 -16.48
C THR A 313 12.90 -13.51 -16.80
N LEU A 314 13.05 -12.57 -17.74
CA LEU A 314 11.92 -11.76 -18.21
C LEU A 314 10.77 -12.63 -18.74
N ALA A 315 11.09 -13.71 -19.44
CA ALA A 315 10.10 -14.65 -19.96
C ALA A 315 9.27 -15.30 -18.85
N ASN A 316 9.92 -15.70 -17.74
CA ASN A 316 9.22 -16.25 -16.60
C ASN A 316 8.29 -15.20 -15.98
N LEU A 317 8.74 -13.94 -15.85
CA LEU A 317 7.96 -12.85 -15.24
C LEU A 317 6.72 -12.53 -16.09
N GLU A 318 6.89 -12.50 -17.40
CA GLU A 318 5.80 -12.29 -18.37
C GLU A 318 4.78 -13.43 -18.38
N ALA A 319 5.21 -14.66 -18.12
CA ALA A 319 4.35 -15.85 -18.12
C ALA A 319 3.68 -16.16 -16.77
N ALA A 320 4.04 -15.45 -15.69
CA ALA A 320 3.53 -15.74 -14.36
C ALA A 320 1.98 -15.62 -14.28
N PRO A 321 1.26 -16.54 -13.63
CA PRO A 321 -0.19 -16.43 -13.47
C PRO A 321 -0.53 -15.40 -12.36
N ARG A 322 -0.41 -14.10 -12.67
CA ARG A 322 -0.42 -13.01 -11.67
C ARG A 322 -1.67 -12.98 -10.77
N ASN A 323 -2.81 -13.40 -11.31
CA ASN A 323 -4.10 -13.42 -10.64
C ASN A 323 -4.26 -14.56 -9.62
N GLU A 324 -3.47 -15.62 -9.76
CA GLU A 324 -3.42 -16.77 -8.83
C GLU A 324 -2.20 -16.70 -7.91
N TYR A 325 -1.26 -15.81 -8.22
CA TYR A 325 0.01 -15.70 -7.54
C TYR A 325 -0.12 -15.02 -6.18
N GLN A 326 0.24 -15.78 -5.13
CA GLN A 326 0.46 -15.27 -3.77
C GLN A 326 1.96 -15.16 -3.53
N ILE A 327 2.43 -13.93 -3.33
CA ILE A 327 3.84 -13.58 -3.18
C ILE A 327 4.42 -14.28 -1.94
N SER A 328 3.66 -14.34 -0.84
CA SER A 328 4.09 -14.92 0.44
C SER A 328 4.10 -16.46 0.51
N GLU A 329 3.36 -17.16 -0.36
CA GLU A 329 3.31 -18.63 -0.36
C GLU A 329 4.50 -19.26 -1.08
N GLY A 330 5.10 -18.55 -2.05
CA GLY A 330 6.36 -18.97 -2.68
C GLY A 330 7.49 -19.18 -1.68
N LEU A 331 7.55 -18.35 -0.64
CA LEU A 331 8.55 -18.42 0.44
C LEU A 331 8.42 -19.66 1.34
N ARG A 332 7.22 -20.26 1.49
CA ARG A 332 6.99 -21.37 2.45
C ARG A 332 7.22 -22.75 1.86
N ASN A 333 6.99 -22.93 0.56
CA ASN A 333 7.05 -24.26 -0.06
C ASN A 333 8.49 -24.77 -0.32
N ASN A 334 9.51 -23.89 -0.23
CA ASN A 334 10.91 -24.27 -0.39
C ASN A 334 11.50 -25.17 0.72
N LYS A 335 10.76 -25.42 1.82
CA LYS A 335 11.24 -26.33 2.88
C LYS A 335 10.77 -27.77 2.79
N ARG A 336 9.85 -28.14 1.87
CA ARG A 336 9.18 -29.45 1.98
C ARG A 336 9.05 -30.33 0.75
N ARG A 337 9.20 -29.87 -0.49
CA ARG A 337 9.04 -30.77 -1.65
C ARG A 337 9.96 -30.42 -2.81
N GLY A 338 10.93 -31.29 -3.08
CA GLY A 338 11.62 -31.36 -4.37
C GLY A 338 10.65 -31.85 -5.45
N SER A 339 9.84 -30.94 -5.99
CA SER A 339 8.91 -31.18 -7.10
C SER A 339 8.89 -29.98 -8.04
N LEU A 340 8.80 -30.29 -9.33
CA LEU A 340 8.92 -29.42 -10.49
C LEU A 340 7.86 -28.31 -10.53
N MET A 341 8.16 -27.17 -9.88
CA MET A 341 7.87 -25.79 -10.28
C MET A 341 8.35 -24.91 -9.13
N HIS A 342 9.48 -24.21 -9.35
CA HIS A 342 10.19 -23.46 -8.32
C HIS A 342 9.56 -22.06 -8.15
N PRO A 343 9.10 -21.68 -6.95
CA PRO A 343 8.50 -20.37 -6.73
C PRO A 343 9.60 -19.35 -6.37
N ALA A 344 10.12 -18.68 -7.39
CA ALA A 344 11.02 -17.54 -7.26
C ALA A 344 10.49 -16.40 -8.13
N MET A 345 9.49 -15.69 -7.62
CA MET A 345 8.86 -14.56 -8.32
C MET A 345 8.53 -13.46 -7.33
N ILE A 346 9.52 -12.65 -6.95
CA ILE A 346 9.35 -11.47 -6.08
C ILE A 346 9.35 -11.84 -4.59
N ALA A 347 10.52 -12.26 -4.10
CA ALA A 347 10.83 -12.16 -2.69
C ALA A 347 12.30 -11.72 -2.57
N GLN A 348 12.47 -10.41 -2.53
CA GLN A 348 13.54 -9.64 -1.91
C GLN A 348 12.90 -8.27 -1.70
#